data_AF-A0A6J8EY77-F1
#
_entry.id   AF-A0A6J8EY77-F1
#
_cell.length_a   1.000
_cell.length_b   1.000
_cell.length_c   1.000
_cell.angle_alpha   90.00
_cell.angle_beta   90.00
_cell.angle_gamma   90.00
#
_symmetry.space_group_name_H-M   'P 1'
#
loop_
_entity.id
_entity.type
_entity.pdbx_description
1 polymer ?
#
loop_
_entity_poly.entity_id
_entity_poly.type
_entity_poly.pdbx_seq_one_letter_code
_entity_poly.pdbx_strand_id
1 'polypeptide(L)'
;MYLYNLTLQRATGIAHAIHGNFSGSKLQEIVVSRGKILELLKHDPNTGKCYPLLSVEIFGTIRALIPFRLTGGSKDYIVVGSDSGRITILEYIPQKNVFERVHQETFGKSGCRRIVPGQYLAVDPKGRAVMIGISLKRLTGRPIWKITAIFVKTLVFLANLRETDNN
;
A
#
# COMPACT_ATOMS: atom_id res chain seq x y z
N MET A 1 11.45 10.80 32.27
CA MET A 1 11.10 9.55 31.55
C MET A 1 12.40 8.93 31.06
N TYR A 2 12.74 7.68 31.44
CA TYR A 2 14.12 7.16 31.38
C TYR A 2 14.30 5.83 30.60
N LEU A 3 13.35 5.45 29.74
CA LEU A 3 13.43 4.21 28.97
C LEU A 3 13.51 4.50 27.46
N TYR A 4 14.35 3.76 26.74
CA TYR A 4 14.56 3.86 25.30
C TYR A 4 14.30 2.51 24.61
N ASN A 5 13.47 2.51 23.56
CA ASN A 5 13.13 1.30 22.81
C ASN A 5 13.95 1.24 21.52
N LEU A 6 14.73 0.16 21.34
CA LEU A 6 15.55 -0.10 20.16
C LEU A 6 15.26 -1.51 19.61
N THR A 7 15.01 -1.62 18.31
CA THR A 7 14.77 -2.91 17.64
C THR A 7 16.08 -3.49 17.11
N LEU A 8 16.58 -4.58 17.71
CA LEU A 8 17.82 -5.25 17.28
C LEU A 8 17.61 -6.12 16.03
N GLN A 9 16.57 -6.96 16.06
CA GLN A 9 16.17 -7.79 14.93
C GLN A 9 14.76 -7.41 14.49
N ARG A 10 14.61 -7.11 13.20
CA ARG A 10 13.33 -6.75 12.59
C ARG A 10 12.46 -8.00 12.43
N ALA A 11 11.14 -7.79 12.38
CA ALA A 11 10.19 -8.84 12.09
C ALA A 11 10.49 -9.48 10.72
N THR A 12 10.51 -10.79 10.64
CA THR A 12 10.80 -11.55 9.42
C THR A 12 9.56 -12.14 8.76
N GLY A 13 8.45 -12.29 9.48
CA GLY A 13 7.19 -12.80 8.91
C GLY A 13 6.63 -11.87 7.83
N ILE A 14 6.30 -12.41 6.66
CA ILE A 14 5.67 -11.66 5.56
C ILE A 14 4.16 -11.85 5.65
N ALA A 15 3.43 -10.78 5.92
CA ALA A 15 1.97 -10.79 5.98
C ALA A 15 1.33 -10.62 4.60
N HIS A 16 1.90 -9.75 3.78
CA HIS A 16 1.43 -9.46 2.43
C HIS A 16 2.64 -9.26 1.52
N ALA A 17 2.54 -9.71 0.27
CA ALA A 17 3.55 -9.50 -0.75
C ALA A 17 2.87 -9.13 -2.07
N ILE A 18 3.41 -8.13 -2.74
CA ILE A 18 2.95 -7.68 -4.06
C ILE A 18 4.17 -7.56 -4.97
N HIS A 19 3.99 -7.84 -6.26
CA HIS A 19 5.04 -7.65 -7.26
C HIS A 19 4.60 -6.61 -8.29
N GLY A 20 5.56 -5.92 -8.87
CA GLY A 20 5.32 -4.88 -9.86
C GLY A 20 6.59 -4.16 -10.25
N ASN A 21 6.44 -3.19 -11.15
CA ASN A 21 7.48 -2.27 -11.54
C ASN A 21 7.41 -1.00 -10.67
N PHE A 22 8.02 -1.02 -9.49
CA PHE A 22 7.96 0.11 -8.56
C PHE A 22 9.04 1.16 -8.84
N SER A 23 10.18 0.77 -9.41
CA SER A 23 11.26 1.69 -9.81
C SER A 23 11.03 2.38 -11.16
N GLY A 24 10.03 1.96 -11.94
CA GLY A 24 9.85 2.43 -13.32
C GLY A 24 10.82 1.80 -14.32
N SER A 25 11.66 0.86 -13.89
CA SER A 25 12.56 0.08 -14.75
C SER A 25 11.83 -1.13 -15.35
N LYS A 26 12.30 -1.76 -16.42
CA LYS A 26 11.64 -2.98 -16.94
C LYS A 26 11.76 -4.20 -16.01
N LEU A 27 12.33 -4.04 -14.81
CA LEU A 27 12.53 -5.09 -13.82
C LEU A 27 11.33 -5.19 -12.88
N GLN A 28 11.03 -6.42 -12.47
CA GLN A 28 10.03 -6.70 -11.45
C GLN A 28 10.67 -6.64 -10.07
N GLU A 29 9.99 -5.98 -9.16
CA GLU A 29 10.36 -5.83 -7.77
C GLU A 29 9.22 -6.33 -6.90
N ILE A 30 9.52 -6.65 -5.64
CA ILE A 30 8.58 -7.22 -4.70
C ILE A 30 8.49 -6.32 -3.49
N VAL A 31 7.30 -5.79 -3.20
CA VAL A 31 7.04 -5.07 -1.96
C VAL A 31 6.41 -6.04 -0.97
N VAL A 32 7.00 -6.12 0.22
CA VAL A 32 6.56 -7.01 1.29
C VAL A 32 6.19 -6.20 2.53
N SER A 33 5.11 -6.63 3.19
CA SER A 33 4.75 -6.17 4.52
C SER A 33 5.21 -7.17 5.55
N ARG A 34 5.97 -6.68 6.54
CA ARG A 34 6.33 -7.43 7.74
C ARG A 34 5.63 -6.85 8.96
N GLY A 35 4.31 -6.72 8.88
CA GLY A 35 3.47 -6.11 9.91
C GLY A 35 3.62 -4.59 9.98
N LYS A 36 4.61 -4.11 10.75
CA LYS A 36 4.90 -2.68 10.94
C LYS A 36 5.93 -2.10 9.98
N ILE A 37 6.56 -2.97 9.17
CA ILE A 37 7.65 -2.61 8.25
C ILE A 37 7.17 -2.84 6.82
N LEU A 38 7.40 -1.85 5.97
CA LEU A 38 7.27 -1.97 4.51
C LEU A 38 8.66 -2.12 3.92
N GLU A 39 8.88 -3.15 3.13
CA GLU A 39 10.18 -3.43 2.54
C GLU A 39 10.05 -3.67 1.04
N LEU A 40 10.98 -3.11 0.26
CA LEU A 40 11.13 -3.34 -1.17
C LEU A 40 12.29 -4.31 -1.38
N LEU A 41 12.03 -5.39 -2.09
CA LEU A 41 12.99 -6.42 -2.48
C LEU A 41 13.20 -6.37 -3.99
N LYS A 42 14.46 -6.51 -4.40
CA LYS A 42 14.85 -6.67 -5.80
C LYS A 42 15.28 -8.10 -6.05
N HIS A 43 14.74 -8.69 -7.11
CA HIS A 43 15.19 -9.98 -7.61
C HIS A 43 16.32 -9.76 -8.62
N ASP A 44 17.44 -10.46 -8.44
CA ASP A 44 18.52 -10.51 -9.42
C ASP A 44 18.38 -11.78 -10.28
N PRO A 45 18.02 -11.66 -11.57
CA PRO A 45 17.80 -12.80 -12.44
C PRO A 45 19.07 -13.60 -12.73
N ASN A 46 20.26 -13.01 -12.59
CA ASN A 46 21.52 -13.70 -12.86
C ASN A 46 21.91 -14.63 -11.71
N THR A 47 21.72 -14.18 -10.47
CA THR A 47 22.10 -14.95 -9.27
C THR A 47 20.94 -15.73 -8.66
N GLY A 48 19.70 -15.43 -9.05
CA GLY A 48 18.48 -15.99 -8.49
C GLY A 48 18.18 -15.52 -7.06
N LYS A 49 18.97 -14.60 -6.50
CA LYS A 49 18.83 -14.11 -5.12
C LYS A 49 17.94 -12.87 -5.07
N CYS A 50 17.27 -12.70 -3.93
CA CYS A 50 16.48 -11.50 -3.63
C CYS A 50 17.21 -10.67 -2.58
N TYR A 51 17.34 -9.37 -2.84
CA TYR A 51 18.03 -8.43 -1.97
C TYR A 51 17.07 -7.32 -1.51
N PRO A 52 17.08 -6.94 -0.22
CA PRO A 52 16.31 -5.80 0.24
C PRO A 52 16.95 -4.49 -0.25
N LEU A 53 16.17 -3.66 -0.95
CA LEU A 53 16.57 -2.33 -1.41
C LEU A 53 16.25 -1.25 -0.37
N LEU A 54 15.05 -1.32 0.20
CA LEU A 54 14.53 -0.31 1.12
C LEU A 54 13.70 -0.98 2.19
N SER A 55 13.88 -0.59 3.45
CA SER A 55 13.07 -1.05 4.58
C SER A 55 12.68 0.15 5.42
N VAL A 56 11.38 0.41 5.57
CA VAL A 56 10.84 1.56 6.30
C VAL A 56 9.84 1.09 7.35
N GLU A 57 9.97 1.60 8.57
CA GLU A 57 8.94 1.42 9.61
C GLU A 57 7.81 2.44 9.40
N ILE A 58 6.57 1.95 9.40
CA ILE A 58 5.38 2.74 9.07
C ILE A 58 4.62 3.14 10.34
N PHE A 59 5.04 2.61 11.50
CA PHE A 59 4.44 2.85 12.82
C PHE A 59 2.93 2.56 12.86
N GLY A 60 2.51 1.48 12.21
CA GLY A 60 1.13 1.00 12.19
C GLY A 60 1.07 -0.45 11.71
N THR A 61 -0.13 -0.97 11.50
CA THR A 61 -0.33 -2.33 10.96
C THR A 61 -0.85 -2.24 9.53
N ILE A 62 -0.11 -2.83 8.58
CA ILE A 62 -0.60 -3.02 7.23
C ILE A 62 -1.62 -4.16 7.22
N ARG A 63 -2.82 -3.86 6.74
CA ARG A 63 -3.92 -4.82 6.64
C ARG A 63 -4.18 -5.28 5.21
N ALA A 64 -3.88 -4.43 4.22
CA ALA A 64 -4.00 -4.75 2.81
C ALA A 64 -2.95 -3.98 2.00
N LEU A 65 -2.41 -4.63 0.97
CA LEU A 65 -1.48 -4.06 0.01
C LEU A 65 -1.91 -4.47 -1.39
N ILE A 66 -1.90 -3.52 -2.32
CA ILE A 66 -2.08 -3.83 -3.74
C ILE A 66 -1.23 -2.87 -4.59
N PRO A 67 -0.67 -3.34 -5.71
CA PRO A 67 -0.08 -2.46 -6.70
C PRO A 67 -1.17 -1.96 -7.66
N PHE A 68 -0.97 -0.77 -8.23
CA PHE A 68 -1.75 -0.33 -9.37
C PHE A 68 -0.94 0.54 -10.31
N ARG A 69 -1.31 0.50 -11.59
CA ARG A 69 -0.69 1.26 -12.66
C ARG A 69 -1.67 2.28 -13.21
N LEU A 70 -1.24 3.52 -13.38
CA LEU A 70 -2.04 4.52 -14.11
C LEU A 70 -2.09 4.17 -15.60
N THR A 71 -3.21 4.48 -16.25
CA THR A 71 -3.33 4.27 -17.70
C THR A 71 -2.27 5.10 -18.43
N GLY A 72 -1.37 4.43 -19.17
CA GLY A 72 -0.24 5.07 -19.85
C GLY A 72 1.02 5.27 -19.00
N GLY A 73 0.96 4.95 -17.70
CA GLY A 73 2.12 4.98 -16.81
C GLY A 73 3.02 3.76 -17.00
N SER A 74 4.33 3.93 -16.83
CA SER A 74 5.31 2.84 -16.83
C SER A 74 5.53 2.25 -15.42
N LYS A 75 5.18 3.01 -14.38
CA LYS A 75 5.45 2.75 -12.97
C LYS A 75 4.21 2.31 -12.21
N ASP A 76 4.41 1.40 -11.27
CA ASP A 76 3.40 0.92 -10.36
C ASP A 76 3.45 1.68 -9.03
N TYR A 77 2.29 2.12 -8.58
CA TYR A 77 2.06 2.74 -7.29
C TYR A 77 1.55 1.70 -6.30
N ILE A 78 1.72 1.98 -5.01
CA ILE A 78 1.35 1.06 -3.93
C ILE A 78 0.19 1.67 -3.16
N VAL A 79 -0.95 1.00 -3.12
CA VAL A 79 -2.02 1.37 -2.18
C VAL A 79 -1.84 0.60 -0.89
N VAL A 80 -1.81 1.33 0.21
CA VAL A 80 -1.68 0.79 1.56
C VAL A 80 -2.98 0.99 2.33
N GLY A 81 -3.61 -0.11 2.72
CA GLY A 81 -4.66 -0.15 3.72
C GLY A 81 -4.03 -0.37 5.10
N SER A 82 -4.09 0.65 5.97
CA SER A 82 -3.56 0.59 7.34
C SER A 82 -4.67 0.66 8.38
N ASP A 83 -4.31 0.49 9.65
CA ASP A 83 -5.16 0.73 10.80
C ASP A 83 -5.40 2.22 11.10
N SER A 84 -4.78 3.15 10.38
CA SER A 84 -4.93 4.59 10.64
C SER A 84 -6.33 5.16 10.33
N GLY A 85 -7.19 4.40 9.63
CA GLY A 85 -8.47 4.92 9.10
C GLY A 85 -8.28 5.84 7.88
N ARG A 86 -7.13 5.73 7.22
CA ARG A 86 -6.75 6.45 6.01
C ARG A 86 -6.30 5.48 4.93
N ILE A 87 -6.56 5.85 3.68
CA ILE A 87 -6.02 5.19 2.50
C ILE A 87 -4.82 6.00 2.03
N THR A 88 -3.69 5.33 1.86
CA THR A 88 -2.44 5.98 1.49
C THR A 88 -1.93 5.38 0.20
N ILE A 89 -1.53 6.24 -0.73
CA ILE A 89 -0.88 5.85 -1.97
C ILE A 89 0.59 6.26 -1.86
N LEU A 90 1.47 5.28 -2.05
CA LEU A 90 2.91 5.44 -2.02
C LEU A 90 3.50 5.25 -3.40
N GLU A 91 4.56 6.01 -3.66
CA GLU A 91 5.42 5.90 -4.82
C GLU A 91 6.85 5.65 -4.34
N TYR A 92 7.55 4.69 -4.96
CA TYR A 92 8.97 4.48 -4.67
C TYR A 92 9.82 5.37 -5.58
N ILE A 93 10.71 6.19 -5.02
CA ILE A 93 11.63 7.04 -5.80
C ILE A 93 13.04 6.43 -5.73
N PRO A 94 13.54 5.78 -6.81
CA PRO A 94 14.85 5.13 -6.81
C PRO A 94 16.01 6.08 -6.53
N GLN A 95 15.93 7.33 -6.99
CA GLN A 95 16.98 8.34 -6.85
C GLN A 95 17.23 8.72 -5.39
N LYS A 96 16.17 8.77 -4.59
CA LYS A 96 16.23 9.09 -3.16
C LYS A 96 16.24 7.84 -2.28
N ASN A 97 15.92 6.68 -2.85
CA ASN A 97 15.64 5.44 -2.15
C ASN A 97 14.62 5.62 -1.00
N VAL A 98 13.50 6.29 -1.30
CA VAL A 98 12.45 6.60 -0.32
C VAL A 98 11.07 6.26 -0.89
N PHE A 99 10.14 5.85 -0.01
CA PHE A 99 8.72 5.82 -0.32
C PHE A 99 8.11 7.19 -0.09
N GLU A 100 7.72 7.87 -1.17
CA GLU A 100 7.02 9.13 -1.12
C GLU A 100 5.51 8.92 -1.07
N ARG A 101 4.83 9.70 -0.23
CA ARG A 101 3.39 9.62 -0.05
C ARG A 101 2.70 10.59 -1.00
N VAL A 102 2.28 10.08 -2.16
CA VAL A 102 1.60 10.85 -3.20
C VAL A 102 0.22 11.31 -2.73
N HIS A 103 -0.52 10.44 -2.03
CA HIS A 103 -1.86 10.77 -1.58
C HIS A 103 -2.22 10.12 -0.26
N GLN A 104 -3.05 10.81 0.51
CA GLN A 104 -3.58 10.32 1.76
C GLN A 104 -4.97 10.88 2.00
N GLU A 105 -5.97 10.01 1.99
CA GLU A 105 -7.35 10.38 2.24
C GLU A 105 -7.84 9.76 3.55
N THR A 106 -8.49 10.56 4.38
CA THR A 106 -9.06 10.09 5.64
C THR A 106 -10.51 9.70 5.44
N PHE A 107 -10.86 8.47 5.77
CA PHE A 107 -12.23 7.97 5.65
C PHE A 107 -12.85 7.54 6.98
N GLY A 108 -12.07 7.45 8.05
CA GLY A 108 -12.57 6.95 9.32
C GLY A 108 -11.63 7.19 10.49
N LYS A 109 -11.98 6.58 11.64
CA LYS A 109 -11.19 6.63 12.87
C LYS A 109 -10.08 5.57 12.83
N SER A 110 -8.99 5.84 13.54
CA SER A 110 -7.89 4.90 13.72
C SER A 110 -8.29 3.66 14.53
N GLY A 111 -7.55 2.59 14.31
CA GLY A 111 -7.70 1.25 14.89
C GLY A 111 -8.27 0.22 13.91
N CYS A 112 -7.94 -1.04 14.13
CA CYS A 112 -8.53 -2.20 13.46
C CYS A 112 -9.99 -2.41 13.89
N ARG A 113 -10.91 -1.62 13.36
CA ARG A 113 -12.34 -1.67 13.70
C ARG A 113 -13.13 -2.51 12.70
N ARG A 114 -14.22 -3.11 13.18
CA ARG A 114 -15.17 -3.87 12.34
C ARG A 114 -16.04 -3.00 11.41
N ILE A 115 -16.12 -1.70 11.67
CA ILE A 115 -16.96 -0.76 10.91
C ILE A 115 -16.15 0.16 9.98
N VAL A 116 -14.84 0.24 10.15
CA VAL A 116 -13.96 1.16 9.39
C VAL A 116 -13.24 0.36 8.30
N PRO A 117 -13.34 0.74 7.02
CA PRO A 117 -12.72 0.00 5.93
C PRO A 117 -11.19 -0.05 6.05
N GLY A 118 -10.58 -1.07 5.43
CA GLY A 118 -9.13 -1.26 5.50
C GLY A 118 -8.67 -2.72 5.54
N GLN A 119 -9.60 -3.68 5.67
CA GLN A 119 -9.26 -5.11 5.63
C GLN A 119 -9.09 -5.63 4.21
N TYR A 120 -9.95 -5.18 3.31
CA TYR A 120 -9.98 -5.64 1.92
C TYR A 120 -9.74 -4.46 1.01
N LEU A 121 -9.00 -4.71 -0.06
CA LEU A 121 -8.66 -3.69 -1.03
C LEU A 121 -8.63 -4.34 -2.41
N ALA A 122 -9.23 -3.67 -3.39
CA ALA A 122 -9.31 -4.11 -4.77
C ALA A 122 -9.09 -2.91 -5.69
N VAL A 123 -8.44 -3.15 -6.84
CA VAL A 123 -8.14 -2.13 -7.82
C VAL A 123 -8.56 -2.60 -9.20
N ASP A 124 -9.10 -1.68 -10.00
CA ASP A 124 -9.34 -1.91 -11.42
C ASP A 124 -8.00 -2.21 -12.13
N PRO A 125 -7.88 -3.26 -12.94
CA PRO A 125 -6.63 -3.59 -13.64
C PRO A 125 -6.10 -2.47 -14.55
N LYS A 126 -6.97 -1.55 -14.99
CA LYS A 126 -6.57 -0.35 -15.76
C LYS A 126 -6.18 0.85 -14.88
N GLY A 127 -6.23 0.70 -13.56
CA GLY A 127 -5.89 1.71 -12.56
C GLY A 127 -6.86 2.89 -12.47
N ARG A 128 -8.10 2.74 -12.93
CA ARG A 128 -9.08 3.86 -12.96
C ARG A 128 -9.82 4.08 -11.65
N ALA A 129 -9.85 3.06 -10.79
CA ALA A 129 -10.56 3.12 -9.52
C ALA A 129 -9.92 2.17 -8.51
N VAL A 130 -9.94 2.60 -7.25
CA VAL A 130 -9.56 1.79 -6.09
C VAL A 130 -10.76 1.67 -5.17
N MET A 131 -10.95 0.48 -4.63
CA MET A 131 -12.04 0.13 -3.76
C MET A 131 -11.49 -0.44 -2.45
N ILE A 132 -11.89 0.16 -1.34
CA ILE A 132 -11.56 -0.31 0.00
C ILE A 132 -12.81 -0.85 0.69
N GLY A 133 -12.68 -1.95 1.42
CA GLY A 133 -13.80 -2.67 1.99
C GLY A 133 -13.53 -3.25 3.38
N ILE A 134 -14.58 -3.84 3.96
CA ILE A 134 -14.54 -4.49 5.26
C ILE A 134 -15.45 -5.72 5.30
N SER A 135 -15.06 -6.70 6.13
CA SER A 135 -15.93 -7.78 6.58
C SER A 135 -16.88 -7.26 7.65
N LEU A 136 -18.14 -7.04 7.29
CA LEU A 136 -19.22 -6.82 8.25
C LEU A 136 -20.16 -8.02 8.24
N LYS A 137 -20.14 -8.84 9.30
CA LYS A 137 -21.16 -9.87 9.53
C LYS A 137 -22.31 -9.25 10.33
N ARG A 138 -23.52 -9.20 9.74
CA ARG A 138 -24.75 -8.88 10.48
C ARG A 138 -25.21 -10.15 11.21
N LEU A 139 -25.66 -10.02 12.46
CA LEU A 139 -26.09 -11.12 13.34
C LEU A 139 -27.35 -11.90 12.86
N THR A 140 -27.85 -11.65 11.64
CA THR A 140 -29.11 -12.21 11.12
C THR A 140 -28.92 -13.35 10.12
N GLY A 141 -27.93 -14.22 10.31
CA GLY A 141 -27.82 -15.51 9.60
C GLY A 141 -27.46 -15.47 8.10
N ARG A 142 -27.46 -14.30 7.44
CA ARG A 142 -27.02 -14.14 6.04
C ARG A 142 -25.73 -13.30 5.98
N PRO A 143 -24.63 -13.81 5.39
CA PRO A 143 -23.45 -12.99 5.12
C PRO A 143 -23.76 -12.01 3.99
N ILE A 144 -24.30 -10.83 4.33
CA ILE A 144 -24.40 -9.71 3.39
C ILE A 144 -23.11 -8.90 3.55
N TRP A 145 -22.28 -8.90 2.52
CA TRP A 145 -21.14 -8.01 2.40
C TRP A 145 -21.64 -6.57 2.34
N LYS A 146 -21.63 -5.86 3.47
CA LYS A 146 -21.82 -4.40 3.45
C LYS A 146 -20.52 -3.78 2.96
N ILE A 147 -20.41 -3.72 1.65
CA ILE A 147 -19.34 -3.05 0.93
C ILE A 147 -19.59 -1.55 1.08
N THR A 148 -18.94 -0.91 2.05
CA THR A 148 -18.80 0.55 2.01
C THR A 148 -17.73 0.87 0.98
N ALA A 149 -18.12 0.93 -0.30
CA ALA A 149 -17.22 1.35 -1.37
C ALA A 149 -16.96 2.84 -1.20
N ILE A 150 -15.86 3.19 -0.55
CA ILE A 150 -15.29 4.52 -0.72
C ILE A 150 -14.60 4.46 -2.06
N PHE A 151 -15.32 4.92 -3.09
CA PHE A 151 -14.80 5.09 -4.41
C PHE A 151 -13.85 6.28 -4.34
N VAL A 152 -12.57 6.01 -4.12
CA VAL A 152 -11.54 7.01 -4.40
C VAL A 152 -11.53 7.11 -5.93
N LYS A 153 -12.31 8.05 -6.45
CA LYS A 153 -12.35 8.36 -7.88
C LYS A 153 -10.93 8.84 -8.20
N THR A 154 -10.14 7.99 -8.86
CA THR A 154 -8.77 8.31 -9.32
C THR A 154 -8.72 9.58 -10.20
N LEU A 155 -9.88 10.14 -10.59
CA LEU A 155 -10.03 11.44 -11.25
C LEU A 155 -9.49 12.64 -10.44
N VAL A 156 -9.60 12.68 -9.11
CA VAL A 156 -8.97 13.77 -8.32
C VAL A 156 -7.44 13.57 -8.24
N PHE A 157 -6.99 12.31 -8.32
CA PHE A 157 -5.57 11.92 -8.35
C PHE A 157 -4.90 12.25 -9.69
N LEU A 158 -5.63 12.16 -10.82
CA LEU A 158 -5.17 12.59 -12.16
C LEU A 158 -4.96 14.10 -12.29
N ALA A 159 -5.70 14.92 -11.53
CA ALA A 159 -5.57 16.38 -11.58
C ALA A 159 -4.26 16.85 -10.92
N ASN A 160 -3.89 16.28 -9.76
CA ASN A 160 -2.67 16.66 -9.04
C ASN A 160 -1.38 16.03 -9.59
N LEU A 161 -1.44 14.82 -10.17
CA LEU A 161 -0.23 14.20 -10.77
C LEU A 161 0.17 14.85 -12.11
N ARG A 162 -0.79 15.39 -12.88
CA ARG A 162 -0.48 16.14 -14.10
C ARG A 162 0.22 17.47 -13.84
N GLU A 163 0.06 18.06 -12.66
CA GLU A 163 0.80 19.28 -12.29
C GLU A 163 2.25 18.97 -11.87
N THR A 164 2.52 17.78 -11.33
CA THR A 164 3.89 17.38 -10.94
C THR A 164 4.74 16.85 -12.09
N ASP A 165 4.14 16.32 -13.16
CA ASP A 165 4.88 15.89 -14.37
C ASP A 165 5.19 17.06 -15.33
N ASN A 166 4.60 18.25 -15.12
CA ASN A 166 4.76 19.45 -15.95
C ASN A 166 5.71 20.52 -15.37
N ASN A 167 6.44 20.20 -14.31
CA ASN A 167 7.52 21.02 -13.72
C ASN A 167 8.81 20.20 -13.62
#